data_AF-A0A5C3QUN6-F1
#
_entry.id   AF-A0A5C3QUN6-F1
#
_cell.length_a   1.000
_cell.length_b   1.000
_cell.length_c   1.000
_cell.angle_alpha   90.00
_cell.angle_beta   90.00
_cell.angle_gamma   90.00
#
_symmetry.space_group_name_H-M   'P 1'
#
loop_
_entity.id
_entity.type
_entity.pdbx_description
1 polymer ?
#
loop_
_entity_poly.entity_id
_entity_poly.type
_entity_poly.pdbx_seq_one_letter_code
_entity_poly.pdbx_strand_id
1 'polypeptide(L)'
;MTSSTTLSAMSALTKAAQKLVPSTIVPSLRPRTGNLYEVISRTPLGNGRQVVAHQTRWSAKQIPDCYWIVKRAEFKNEGKHGKAWGSLIWKGKAVGPAEQRIPGALKYTWEEGSSQPLPTPAKR
;
A
#
# COMPACT_ATOMS: atom_id res chain seq x y z
N MET A 1 -19.66 3.19 41.24
CA MET A 1 -20.59 2.94 40.11
C MET A 1 -20.39 4.01 39.04
N THR A 2 -19.40 3.90 38.14
CA THR A 2 -19.14 4.92 37.10
C THR A 2 -18.40 4.30 35.90
N SER A 3 -19.10 3.55 35.04
CA SER A 3 -18.47 2.99 33.82
C SER A 3 -19.35 3.03 32.57
N SER A 4 -20.59 3.51 32.65
CA SER A 4 -21.57 3.35 31.56
C SER A 4 -21.60 4.51 30.54
N THR A 5 -20.99 5.66 30.84
CA THR A 5 -21.11 6.87 29.99
C THR A 5 -20.16 6.87 28.78
N THR A 6 -19.00 6.19 28.86
CA THR A 6 -17.96 6.24 27.82
C THR A 6 -18.32 5.42 26.56
N LEU A 7 -19.01 4.30 26.72
CA LEU A 7 -19.40 3.40 25.62
C LEU A 7 -20.48 4.02 24.71
N SER A 8 -21.37 4.84 25.26
CA SER A 8 -22.43 5.51 24.50
C SER A 8 -21.86 6.63 23.61
N ALA A 9 -20.91 7.41 24.14
CA ALA A 9 -20.24 8.47 23.39
C ALA A 9 -19.39 7.95 22.22
N MET A 10 -18.63 6.84 22.42
CA MET A 10 -17.92 6.18 21.31
C MET A 10 -18.87 5.69 20.23
N SER A 11 -20.02 5.13 20.61
CA SER A 11 -21.01 4.62 19.65
C SER A 11 -21.61 5.74 18.80
N ALA A 12 -21.90 6.90 19.40
CA ALA A 12 -22.38 8.08 18.69
C ALA A 12 -21.32 8.66 17.73
N LEU A 13 -20.05 8.70 18.16
CA LEU A 13 -18.91 9.12 17.33
C LEU A 13 -18.72 8.22 16.12
N THR A 14 -18.75 6.89 16.29
CA THR A 14 -18.61 5.95 15.17
C THR A 14 -19.74 6.10 14.16
N LYS A 15 -20.97 6.33 14.62
CA LYS A 15 -22.15 6.53 13.75
C LYS A 15 -22.09 7.86 13.00
N ALA A 16 -21.59 8.92 13.65
CA ALA A 16 -21.33 10.21 13.00
C ALA A 16 -20.20 10.11 11.98
N ALA A 17 -19.09 9.43 12.31
CA ALA A 17 -17.98 9.19 11.39
C ALA A 17 -18.40 8.37 10.17
N GLN A 18 -19.18 7.30 10.35
CA GLN A 18 -19.74 6.50 9.25
C GLN A 18 -20.62 7.34 8.31
N LYS A 19 -21.34 8.33 8.84
CA LYS A 19 -22.17 9.25 8.03
C LYS A 19 -21.33 10.25 7.23
N LEU A 20 -20.09 10.50 7.64
CA LEU A 20 -19.14 11.39 6.98
C LEU A 20 -18.23 10.68 5.96
N VAL A 21 -18.12 9.35 6.03
CA VAL A 21 -17.38 8.56 5.04
C VAL A 21 -18.23 8.42 3.77
N PRO A 22 -17.75 8.87 2.60
CA PRO A 22 -18.47 8.71 1.35
C PRO A 22 -18.76 7.23 1.08
N SER A 23 -20.02 6.89 0.76
CA SER A 23 -20.42 5.52 0.41
C SER A 23 -19.74 5.00 -0.86
N THR A 24 -19.24 5.92 -1.69
CA THR A 24 -18.55 5.64 -2.94
C THR A 24 -17.18 6.29 -2.87
N ILE A 25 -16.13 5.47 -2.85
CA ILE A 25 -14.75 5.95 -2.92
C ILE A 25 -14.60 6.66 -4.27
N VAL A 26 -14.39 7.99 -4.22
CA VAL A 26 -14.17 8.79 -5.43
C VAL A 26 -13.03 8.17 -6.25
N PRO A 27 -13.09 8.20 -7.60
CA PRO A 27 -12.08 7.54 -8.44
C PRO A 27 -10.63 7.93 -8.10
N SER A 28 -10.41 9.15 -7.61
CA SER A 28 -9.10 9.66 -7.17
C SER A 28 -8.54 8.98 -5.91
N LEU A 29 -9.38 8.35 -5.10
CA LEU A 29 -9.02 7.62 -3.88
C LEU A 29 -8.95 6.10 -4.10
N ARG A 30 -9.19 5.61 -5.32
CA ARG A 30 -9.01 4.18 -5.62
C ARG A 30 -7.51 3.86 -5.70
N PRO A 31 -7.06 2.73 -5.13
CA PRO A 31 -5.72 2.22 -5.38
C PRO A 31 -5.55 2.06 -6.89
N ARG A 32 -4.57 2.75 -7.46
CA ARG A 32 -4.27 2.71 -8.89
C ARG A 32 -2.84 2.25 -9.07
N THR A 33 -2.69 1.22 -9.90
CA THR A 33 -1.39 0.71 -10.31
C THR A 33 -0.61 1.76 -11.10
N GLY A 34 0.71 1.74 -10.98
CA GLY A 34 1.59 2.72 -11.63
C GLY A 34 3.04 2.37 -11.39
N ASN A 35 3.95 3.33 -11.61
CA ASN A 35 5.31 3.13 -11.11
C ASN A 35 5.34 3.25 -9.56
N LEU A 36 6.42 2.82 -8.93
CA LEU A 36 6.50 2.80 -7.46
C LEU A 36 6.25 4.19 -6.85
N TYR A 37 6.82 5.24 -7.43
CA TYR A 37 6.69 6.61 -6.90
C TYR A 37 5.26 7.12 -7.01
N GLU A 38 4.59 6.86 -8.12
CA GLU A 38 3.18 7.22 -8.30
C GLU A 38 2.25 6.50 -7.32
N VAL A 39 2.59 5.26 -6.95
CA VAL A 39 1.83 4.51 -5.94
C VAL A 39 2.05 5.12 -4.55
N ILE A 40 3.31 5.26 -4.13
CA ILE A 40 3.63 5.67 -2.74
C ILE A 40 3.47 7.19 -2.49
N SER A 41 3.43 8.02 -3.53
CA SER A 41 3.19 9.47 -3.40
C SER A 41 1.72 9.82 -3.12
N ARG A 42 0.81 8.88 -3.34
CA ARG A 42 -0.63 9.04 -3.04
C ARG A 42 -0.97 8.70 -1.59
N THR A 43 -0.06 8.07 -0.85
CA THR A 43 -0.32 7.69 0.54
C THR A 43 -0.29 8.94 1.45
N PRO A 44 -1.24 9.06 2.40
CA PRO A 44 -1.30 10.22 3.31
C PRO A 44 -0.09 10.34 4.25
N LEU A 45 0.63 9.24 4.49
CA LEU A 45 1.90 9.24 5.20
C LEU A 45 3.00 9.77 4.27
N GLY A 46 3.32 11.05 4.44
CA GLY A 46 4.35 11.75 3.66
C GLY A 46 5.64 10.95 3.48
N ASN A 47 6.28 11.11 2.32
CA ASN A 47 7.51 10.42 1.90
C ASN A 47 7.38 8.90 1.71
N GLY A 48 6.16 8.37 1.59
CA GLY A 48 5.91 6.94 1.34
C GLY A 48 6.34 6.02 2.48
N ARG A 49 6.37 6.55 3.71
CA ARG A 49 6.86 5.84 4.89
C ARG A 49 5.92 4.72 5.30
N GLN A 50 6.50 3.54 5.55
CA GLN A 50 5.81 2.31 5.92
C GLN A 50 4.78 1.80 4.89
N VAL A 51 4.84 2.31 3.66
CA VAL A 51 3.99 1.81 2.57
C VAL A 51 4.45 0.42 2.17
N VAL A 52 3.51 -0.50 2.07
CA VAL A 52 3.76 -1.83 1.52
C VAL A 52 3.38 -1.81 0.05
N ALA A 53 4.30 -2.20 -0.83
CA ALA A 53 4.02 -2.26 -2.26
C ALA A 53 4.71 -3.48 -2.90
N HIS A 54 4.06 -4.05 -3.91
CA HIS A 54 4.58 -5.19 -4.64
C HIS A 54 4.60 -4.94 -6.15
N GLN A 55 5.43 -5.69 -6.87
CA GLN A 55 5.39 -5.69 -8.33
C GLN A 55 4.25 -6.60 -8.79
N THR A 56 3.32 -6.10 -9.61
CA THR A 56 2.15 -6.87 -10.06
C THR A 56 2.52 -8.15 -10.81
N ARG A 57 3.72 -8.19 -11.42
CA ARG A 57 4.27 -9.40 -12.05
C ARG A 57 4.47 -10.57 -11.09
N TRP A 58 4.64 -10.33 -9.79
CA TRP A 58 4.76 -11.40 -8.80
C TRP A 58 3.41 -12.11 -8.61
N SER A 59 2.33 -11.33 -8.56
CA SER A 59 0.95 -11.82 -8.55
C SER A 59 0.64 -12.62 -9.83
N ALA A 60 1.04 -12.10 -11.00
CA ALA A 60 0.91 -12.81 -12.28
C ALA A 60 1.70 -14.13 -12.33
N LYS A 61 2.83 -14.19 -11.62
CA LYS A 61 3.66 -15.40 -11.50
C LYS A 61 3.22 -16.34 -10.38
N GLN A 62 2.06 -16.10 -9.76
CA GLN A 62 1.56 -16.92 -8.65
C GLN A 62 2.54 -16.98 -7.47
N ILE A 63 3.26 -15.89 -7.21
CA ILE A 63 4.19 -15.79 -6.09
C ILE A 63 3.53 -14.97 -4.97
N PRO A 64 3.00 -15.60 -3.92
CA PRO A 64 2.37 -14.89 -2.81
C PRO A 64 3.41 -14.27 -1.87
N ASP A 65 2.95 -13.31 -1.05
CA ASP A 65 3.67 -12.75 0.09
C ASP A 65 5.05 -12.15 -0.25
N CYS A 66 5.17 -11.58 -1.44
CA CYS A 66 6.33 -10.81 -1.86
C CYS A 66 5.96 -9.32 -1.94
N TYR A 67 6.69 -8.49 -1.22
CA TYR A 67 6.48 -7.05 -1.19
C TYR A 67 7.69 -6.31 -0.64
N TRP A 68 7.74 -5.02 -0.92
CA TRP A 68 8.67 -4.09 -0.29
C TRP A 68 7.95 -3.30 0.78
N ILE A 69 8.60 -3.19 1.94
CA ILE A 69 8.22 -2.22 2.97
C ILE A 69 9.06 -0.96 2.73
N VAL A 70 8.44 0.09 2.22
CA VAL A 70 9.10 1.36 1.94
C VAL A 70 9.35 2.09 3.25
N LYS A 71 10.60 2.48 3.50
CA LYS A 71 11.02 3.17 4.74
C LYS A 71 11.25 4.66 4.53
N ARG A 72 11.71 5.04 3.34
CA ARG A 72 11.85 6.43 2.90
C ARG A 72 11.76 6.51 1.38
N ALA A 73 11.26 7.64 0.90
CA ALA A 73 11.33 8.01 -0.51
C ALA A 73 11.70 9.48 -0.66
N GLU A 74 12.48 9.76 -1.69
CA GLU A 74 12.75 11.11 -2.19
C GLU A 74 12.03 11.25 -3.52
N PHE A 75 11.01 12.10 -3.54
CA PHE A 75 10.23 12.36 -4.74
C PHE A 75 10.80 13.49 -5.57
N LYS A 76 10.64 13.38 -6.88
CA LYS A 76 10.90 14.43 -7.87
C LYS A 76 9.77 14.43 -8.89
N ASN A 77 9.62 15.54 -9.62
CA ASN A 77 8.64 15.66 -10.70
C ASN A 77 7.23 15.23 -10.26
N GLU A 78 6.71 15.85 -9.19
CA GLU A 78 5.37 15.60 -8.65
C GLU A 78 5.12 14.13 -8.22
N GLY A 79 6.15 13.44 -7.74
CA GLY A 79 6.02 12.04 -7.32
C GLY A 79 6.02 11.03 -8.47
N LYS A 80 6.32 11.43 -9.71
CA LYS A 80 6.49 10.50 -10.85
C LYS A 80 7.86 9.85 -10.87
N HIS A 81 8.85 10.47 -10.24
CA HIS A 81 10.25 10.02 -10.22
C HIS A 81 10.84 10.13 -8.81
N GLY A 82 12.00 9.52 -8.60
CA GLY A 82 12.65 9.63 -7.30
C GLY A 82 13.71 8.57 -7.01
N LYS A 83 13.90 8.36 -5.71
CA LYS A 83 14.63 7.23 -5.12
C LYS A 83 13.79 6.72 -3.95
N ALA A 84 13.69 5.40 -3.80
CA ALA A 84 13.01 4.77 -2.68
C ALA A 84 13.92 3.75 -2.04
N TRP A 85 13.82 3.64 -0.71
CA TRP A 85 14.55 2.66 0.09
C TRP A 85 13.57 1.90 0.97
N GLY A 86 13.87 0.62 1.20
CA GLY A 86 12.98 -0.26 1.95
C GLY A 86 13.60 -1.62 2.24
N SER A 87 12.79 -2.47 2.86
CA SER A 87 13.11 -3.87 3.14
C SER A 87 12.32 -4.77 2.20
N LEU A 88 12.96 -5.79 1.64
CA LEU A 88 12.27 -6.79 0.83
C LEU A 88 11.74 -7.90 1.73
N ILE A 89 10.45 -8.17 1.64
CA ILE A 89 9.85 -9.41 2.11
C ILE A 89 9.64 -10.30 0.89
N TRP A 90 10.20 -11.49 0.93
CA TRP A 90 10.11 -12.49 -0.11
C TRP A 90 9.49 -13.75 0.44
N LYS A 91 8.30 -14.12 -0.05
CA LYS A 91 7.52 -15.28 0.42
C LYS A 91 7.39 -15.29 1.95
N GLY A 92 7.02 -14.14 2.52
CA GLY A 92 6.85 -13.94 3.96
C GLY A 92 8.14 -13.81 4.79
N LYS A 93 9.33 -13.89 4.18
CA LYS A 93 10.62 -13.77 4.89
C LYS A 93 11.34 -12.48 4.53
N ALA A 94 11.91 -11.79 5.51
CA ALA A 94 12.78 -10.64 5.25
C ALA A 94 14.06 -11.11 4.54
N VAL A 95 14.39 -10.47 3.42
CA VAL A 95 15.57 -10.80 2.61
C VAL A 95 16.44 -9.57 2.43
N GLY A 96 17.74 -9.74 2.73
CA GLY A 96 18.75 -8.70 2.57
C GLY A 96 18.85 -7.75 3.77
N PRO A 97 19.52 -6.60 3.60
CA PRO A 97 19.72 -5.64 4.67
C PRO A 97 18.40 -4.99 5.10
N ALA A 98 18.40 -4.43 6.32
CA ALA A 98 17.24 -3.77 6.89
C ALA A 98 16.74 -2.61 6.02
N GLU A 99 17.58 -1.95 5.25
CA GLU A 99 17.16 -0.90 4.32
C GLU A 99 18.09 -0.88 3.11
N GLN A 100 17.53 -1.04 1.91
CA GLN A 100 18.24 -0.97 0.64
C GLN A 100 17.44 -0.19 -0.39
N ARG A 101 18.13 0.31 -1.41
CA ARG A 101 17.49 0.98 -2.53
C ARG A 101 16.59 0.00 -3.28
N ILE A 102 15.33 0.38 -3.52
CA ILE A 102 14.35 -0.46 -4.21
C ILE A 102 14.66 -0.43 -5.72
N PRO A 103 15.04 -1.56 -6.34
CA PRO A 103 15.35 -1.61 -7.76
C PRO A 103 14.06 -1.64 -8.60
N GLY A 104 14.16 -1.16 -9.85
CA GLY A 104 13.04 -1.25 -10.81
C GLY A 104 11.82 -0.39 -10.46
N ALA A 105 11.97 0.61 -9.58
CA ALA A 105 10.91 1.51 -9.15
C ALA A 105 10.15 2.18 -10.33
N LEU A 106 10.85 2.60 -11.37
CA LEU A 106 10.27 3.17 -12.60
C LEU A 106 9.88 2.12 -13.66
N LYS A 107 10.47 0.93 -13.59
CA LYS A 107 10.40 -0.07 -14.67
C LYS A 107 9.13 -0.90 -14.60
N TYR A 108 8.74 -1.29 -13.40
CA TYR A 108 7.64 -2.22 -13.20
C TYR A 108 6.35 -1.48 -12.86
N THR A 109 5.24 -2.16 -13.08
CA THR A 109 3.96 -1.79 -12.49
C THR A 109 3.93 -2.28 -11.05
N TRP A 110 3.62 -1.35 -10.15
CA TRP A 110 3.52 -1.55 -8.72
C TRP A 110 2.07 -1.37 -8.27
N GLU A 111 1.76 -2.02 -7.16
CA GLU A 111 0.47 -1.94 -6.47
C GLU A 111 0.71 -1.98 -4.97
N GLU A 112 -0.18 -1.35 -4.20
CA GLU A 112 -0.13 -1.36 -2.74
C GLU A 112 -0.47 -2.74 -2.19
N GLY A 113 0.12 -3.12 -1.06
CA GLY A 113 -0.10 -4.40 -0.40
C GLY A 113 0.87 -5.52 -0.83
N SER A 114 0.61 -6.73 -0.33
CA SER A 114 1.40 -7.93 -0.65
C SER A 114 0.97 -8.57 -1.97
N SER A 115 1.90 -9.22 -2.68
CA SER A 115 1.52 -9.97 -3.88
C SER A 115 0.58 -11.12 -3.52
N GLN A 116 -0.48 -11.26 -4.30
CA GLN A 116 -1.46 -12.33 -4.18
C GLN A 116 -1.53 -13.11 -5.49
N PRO A 117 -1.64 -14.44 -5.46
CA PRO A 117 -1.79 -15.22 -6.68
C PRO A 117 -3.06 -14.80 -7.41
N LEU A 118 -2.95 -14.41 -8.69
CA LEU A 118 -4.13 -14.06 -9.46
C LEU A 118 -5.03 -15.30 -9.63
N PRO A 119 -6.36 -15.16 -9.52
CA PRO A 119 -7.27 -16.27 -9.81
C PRO A 119 -7.00 -16.75 -11.23
N THR A 120 -6.72 -18.05 -11.39
CA THR A 120 -6.58 -18.64 -12.72
C THR A 120 -7.88 -18.38 -13.49
N PRO A 121 -7.82 -17.82 -14.72
CA PRO A 121 -9.03 -17.64 -15.50
C PRO A 121 -9.67 -19.02 -15.70
N ALA A 122 -10.95 -19.14 -15.33
CA ALA A 122 -11.72 -20.36 -15.56
C ALA A 122 -11.59 -20.72 -17.04
N LYS A 123 -11.11 -21.95 -17.34
CA LYS A 123 -11.09 -22.48 -18.70
C LYS A 123 -12.52 -22.37 -19.26
N ARG A 124 -12.69 -21.60 -20.33
CA ARG A 124 -13.91 -21.60 -21.15
C ARG A 124 -13.93 -22.84 -22.03
#